data_AF-R7URL8-F1
#
_entry.id   AF-R7URL8-F1
#
_cell.length_a   1.000
_cell.length_b   1.000
_cell.length_c   1.000
_cell.angle_alpha   90.00
_cell.angle_beta   90.00
_cell.angle_gamma   90.00
#
_symmetry.space_group_name_H-M   'P 1'
#
loop_
_entity.id
_entity.type
_entity.pdbx_description
1 polymer ?
#
loop_
_entity_poly.entity_id
_entity_poly.type
_entity_poly.pdbx_seq_one_letter_code
_entity_poly.pdbx_strand_id
1 'polypeptide(L)'
;MPMTHAERMRRYRCRIAEDPDRRSQYLAKQRMRYHARKASGKVKTVDQMTDREHRKAKKYWRAVKAQQRKAKKSQSVVTPPPSPTPIAEHAIRPGSSRASREKNRKKMKKVIDNLADKLEKERKRSQKYKKRWLRATGTSETPRRKTKKFLRSATGHQVQRKLLLHNVLLEQLKSKYIMSKHESKKREFQRLFTGSLIKKYKLKRKFCDMVGLPHLKRTCEDDTRKPMNRKKYNCKKVRVVEKVHQFYLRDDNSRMTAGKKETKTFRKMKKQRRFLTDSIRNLHEKYLIEHPKISYSLFAQLRPFWVVQATEQDRQTCLCRTHENFQFILKKLHSLKAIKSASCETVVKEAACDIAWRVTVNYCNAVDMNTWYTFKGRENWLKMDFESLFDAPKMILMPGPHKEYHR
;
A
#
# COMPACT_ATOMS: atom_id res chain seq x y z
N MET A 1 -68.00 38.03 3.43
CA MET A 1 -66.76 37.42 2.90
C MET A 1 -66.98 35.92 2.71
N PRO A 2 -66.83 35.35 1.50
CA PRO A 2 -66.91 33.91 1.32
C PRO A 2 -65.80 33.22 2.12
N MET A 3 -66.15 32.23 2.94
CA MET A 3 -65.17 31.50 3.75
C MET A 3 -64.18 30.75 2.87
N THR A 4 -62.91 30.77 3.25
CA THR A 4 -61.88 29.99 2.56
C THR A 4 -62.17 28.48 2.71
N HIS A 5 -61.74 27.67 1.74
CA HIS A 5 -61.88 26.21 1.83
C HIS A 5 -61.23 25.65 3.12
N ALA A 6 -60.10 26.22 3.55
CA ALA A 6 -59.41 25.84 4.78
C ALA A 6 -60.24 26.14 6.06
N GLU A 7 -60.99 27.23 6.09
CA GLU A 7 -61.89 27.57 7.19
C GLU A 7 -63.13 26.68 7.21
N ARG A 8 -63.73 26.40 6.04
CA ARG A 8 -64.84 25.44 5.91
C ARG A 8 -64.46 24.05 6.43
N MET A 9 -63.28 23.56 6.06
CA MET A 9 -62.75 22.27 6.54
C MET A 9 -62.44 22.28 8.05
N ARG A 10 -62.00 23.41 8.62
CA ARG A 10 -61.80 23.55 10.07
C ARG A 10 -63.12 23.45 10.83
N ARG A 11 -64.15 24.19 10.42
CA ARG A 11 -65.49 24.12 11.03
C ARG A 11 -66.11 22.74 10.91
N TYR A 12 -65.96 22.07 9.78
CA TYR A 12 -66.38 20.67 9.61
C TYR A 12 -65.69 19.72 10.61
N ARG A 13 -64.37 19.88 10.84
CA ARG A 13 -63.63 19.07 11.82
C ARG A 13 -64.03 19.36 13.27
N CYS A 14 -64.34 20.61 13.61
CA CYS A 14 -64.86 20.96 14.94
C CYS A 14 -66.21 20.28 15.20
N ARG A 15 -67.16 20.38 14.24
CA ARG A 15 -68.47 19.69 14.32
C ARG A 15 -68.38 18.18 14.50
N ILE A 16 -67.38 17.53 13.90
CA ILE A 16 -67.12 16.09 14.11
C ILE A 16 -66.48 15.83 15.46
N ALA A 17 -65.65 16.74 15.98
CA ALA A 17 -64.97 16.55 17.25
C ALA A 17 -65.89 16.72 18.47
N GLU A 18 -66.95 17.51 18.32
CA GLU A 18 -68.00 17.78 19.33
C GLU A 18 -68.90 16.54 19.57
N ASP A 19 -69.15 15.72 18.55
CA ASP A 19 -70.00 14.52 18.62
C ASP A 19 -69.13 13.23 18.71
N PRO A 20 -69.17 12.50 19.83
CA PRO A 20 -68.32 11.32 20.05
C PRO A 20 -68.61 10.16 19.08
N ASP A 21 -69.86 9.97 18.66
CA ASP A 21 -70.26 8.88 17.77
C ASP A 21 -69.86 9.18 16.32
N ARG A 22 -70.09 10.41 15.87
CA ARG A 22 -69.60 10.85 14.55
C ARG A 22 -68.08 10.82 14.48
N ARG A 23 -67.40 11.13 15.57
CA ARG A 23 -65.94 11.04 15.67
C ARG A 23 -65.46 9.60 15.57
N SER A 24 -66.12 8.65 16.24
CA SER A 24 -65.73 7.24 16.21
C SER A 24 -65.87 6.65 14.80
N GLN A 25 -67.00 6.94 14.12
CA GLN A 25 -67.25 6.54 12.73
C GLN A 25 -66.25 7.18 11.76
N TYR A 26 -65.94 8.47 11.95
CA TYR A 26 -64.93 9.16 11.15
C TYR A 26 -63.54 8.53 11.29
N LEU A 27 -63.12 8.20 12.52
CA LEU A 27 -61.84 7.53 12.79
C LEU A 27 -61.82 6.11 12.21
N ALA A 28 -62.92 5.36 12.29
CA ALA A 28 -63.04 4.05 11.65
C ALA A 28 -62.86 4.15 10.13
N LYS A 29 -63.52 5.11 9.48
CA LYS A 29 -63.37 5.38 8.03
C LYS A 29 -61.94 5.77 7.66
N GLN A 30 -61.25 6.54 8.52
CA GLN A 30 -59.83 6.88 8.31
C GLN A 30 -58.90 5.68 8.46
N ARG A 31 -59.16 4.79 9.43
CA ARG A 31 -58.42 3.52 9.59
C ARG A 31 -58.57 2.66 8.34
N MET A 32 -59.80 2.46 7.85
CA MET A 32 -60.06 1.71 6.61
C MET A 32 -59.31 2.30 5.41
N ARG A 33 -59.34 3.63 5.24
CA ARG A 33 -58.57 4.32 4.18
C ARG A 33 -57.07 4.12 4.32
N TYR A 34 -56.54 4.14 5.55
CA TYR A 34 -55.12 3.90 5.80
C TYR A 34 -54.73 2.46 5.40
N HIS A 35 -55.51 1.46 5.81
CA HIS A 35 -55.29 0.07 5.43
C HIS A 35 -55.35 -0.14 3.92
N ALA A 36 -56.35 0.43 3.24
CA ALA A 36 -56.46 0.37 1.78
C ALA A 36 -55.25 1.00 1.08
N ARG A 37 -54.76 2.15 1.57
CA ARG A 37 -53.56 2.82 1.01
C ARG A 37 -52.26 2.08 1.31
N LYS A 38 -52.19 1.38 2.44
CA LYS A 38 -51.06 0.51 2.80
C LYS A 38 -51.04 -0.72 1.89
N ALA A 39 -52.19 -1.36 1.67
CA ALA A 39 -52.34 -2.48 0.74
C ALA A 39 -52.02 -2.07 -0.71
N SER A 40 -52.43 -0.88 -1.13
CA SER A 40 -52.14 -0.35 -2.47
C SER A 40 -50.71 0.22 -2.63
N GLY A 41 -49.81 0.03 -1.66
CA GLY A 41 -48.42 0.51 -1.71
C GLY A 41 -48.22 2.04 -1.67
N LYS A 42 -49.28 2.83 -1.46
CA LYS A 42 -49.22 4.30 -1.42
C LYS A 42 -48.66 4.84 -0.09
N VAL A 43 -48.56 3.98 0.93
CA VAL A 43 -47.96 4.28 2.23
C VAL A 43 -46.89 3.22 2.50
N LYS A 44 -45.62 3.62 2.41
CA LYS A 44 -44.48 2.76 2.72
C LYS A 44 -44.27 2.67 4.23
N THR A 45 -44.03 1.46 4.76
CA THR A 45 -43.52 1.27 6.12
C THR A 45 -42.03 1.59 6.20
N VAL A 46 -41.46 1.69 7.40
CA VAL A 46 -40.03 2.02 7.58
C VAL A 46 -39.13 1.00 6.88
N ASP A 47 -39.47 -0.28 6.93
CA ASP A 47 -38.69 -1.37 6.33
C ASP A 47 -38.73 -1.35 4.80
N GLN A 48 -39.80 -0.77 4.24
CA GLN A 48 -39.98 -0.62 2.78
C GLN A 48 -39.38 0.69 2.24
N MET A 49 -38.89 1.57 3.11
CA MET A 49 -38.23 2.81 2.70
C MET A 49 -36.74 2.58 2.48
N THR A 50 -36.21 3.12 1.39
CA THR A 50 -34.75 3.20 1.22
C THR A 50 -34.14 4.11 2.29
N ASP A 51 -32.86 3.92 2.59
CA ASP A 51 -32.11 4.76 3.53
C ASP A 51 -32.26 6.27 3.28
N ARG A 52 -32.29 6.66 2.00
CA ARG A 52 -32.42 8.06 1.59
C ARG A 52 -33.82 8.60 1.87
N GLU A 53 -34.86 7.81 1.58
CA GLU A 53 -36.26 8.16 1.87
C GLU A 53 -36.50 8.24 3.39
N HIS A 54 -35.98 7.27 4.14
CA HIS A 54 -36.09 7.25 5.60
C HIS A 54 -35.41 8.46 6.24
N ARG A 55 -34.23 8.87 5.75
CA ARG A 55 -33.57 10.13 6.19
C ARG A 55 -34.42 11.36 5.87
N LYS A 56 -35.02 11.43 4.68
CA LYS A 56 -35.89 12.55 4.27
C LYS A 56 -37.15 12.63 5.15
N ALA A 57 -37.79 11.49 5.43
CA ALA A 57 -38.94 11.39 6.32
C ALA A 57 -38.59 11.84 7.76
N LYS A 58 -37.46 11.38 8.31
CA LYS A 58 -36.96 11.83 9.62
C LYS A 58 -36.66 13.34 9.65
N LYS A 59 -36.07 13.89 8.58
CA LYS A 59 -35.80 15.34 8.48
C LYS A 59 -37.11 16.14 8.51
N TYR A 60 -38.10 15.72 7.73
CA TYR A 60 -39.42 16.36 7.70
C TYR A 60 -40.12 16.28 9.08
N TRP A 61 -40.14 15.10 9.70
CA TRP A 61 -40.74 14.90 11.03
C TRP A 61 -40.10 15.79 12.10
N ARG A 62 -38.77 15.89 12.10
CA ARG A 62 -38.03 16.78 13.02
C ARG A 62 -38.42 18.25 12.81
N ALA A 63 -38.56 18.69 11.55
CA ALA A 63 -38.96 20.06 11.23
C ALA A 63 -40.40 20.37 11.72
N VAL A 64 -41.35 19.46 11.47
CA VAL A 64 -42.74 19.59 11.94
C VAL A 64 -42.80 19.62 13.46
N LYS A 65 -42.08 18.73 14.15
CA LYS A 65 -42.03 18.73 15.62
C LYS A 65 -41.39 19.99 16.20
N ALA A 66 -40.37 20.54 15.54
CA ALA A 66 -39.78 21.82 15.93
C ALA A 66 -40.80 22.97 15.80
N GLN A 67 -41.57 23.02 14.71
CA GLN A 67 -42.64 24.01 14.53
C GLN A 67 -43.76 23.85 15.57
N GLN A 68 -44.21 22.62 15.85
CA GLN A 68 -45.21 22.36 16.89
C GLN A 68 -44.75 22.84 18.27
N ARG A 69 -43.49 22.56 18.65
CA ARG A 69 -42.91 23.05 19.92
C ARG A 69 -42.85 24.58 19.97
N LYS A 70 -42.53 25.23 18.84
CA LYS A 70 -42.51 26.69 18.73
C LYS A 70 -43.92 27.28 18.92
N ALA A 71 -44.93 26.71 18.27
CA ALA A 71 -46.33 27.13 18.39
C ALA A 71 -46.89 26.93 19.81
N LYS A 72 -46.61 25.78 20.46
CA LYS A 72 -47.03 25.52 21.84
C LYS A 72 -46.37 26.49 22.82
N LYS A 73 -45.11 26.86 22.58
CA LYS A 73 -44.39 27.85 23.39
C LYS A 73 -44.95 29.27 23.21
N SER A 74 -45.39 29.66 22.02
CA SER A 74 -46.06 30.95 21.84
C SER A 74 -47.44 30.98 22.49
N GLN A 75 -48.15 29.85 22.54
CA GLN A 75 -49.48 29.75 23.13
C GLN A 75 -49.46 29.77 24.67
N SER A 76 -48.41 29.21 25.31
CA SER A 76 -48.25 29.26 26.78
C SER A 76 -47.85 30.64 27.33
N VAL A 77 -47.57 31.62 26.47
CA VAL A 77 -47.17 32.98 26.87
C VAL A 77 -48.39 33.90 26.98
N VAL A 78 -49.58 33.46 26.53
CA VAL A 78 -50.82 34.25 26.50
C VAL A 78 -51.81 33.74 27.55
N THR A 79 -51.36 33.66 28.81
CA THR A 79 -52.28 33.47 29.96
C THR A 79 -52.25 34.78 30.74
N PRO A 80 -53.37 35.52 30.87
CA PRO A 80 -53.39 36.76 31.63
C PRO A 80 -53.11 36.46 33.12
N PRO A 81 -52.33 37.30 33.81
CA PRO A 81 -52.05 37.11 35.23
C PRO A 81 -53.32 37.37 36.06
N PRO A 82 -53.57 36.60 37.14
CA PRO A 82 -54.62 36.93 38.11
C PRO A 82 -54.28 38.24 38.85
N SER A 83 -55.32 38.99 39.20
CA SER A 83 -55.31 40.30 39.87
C SER A 83 -54.45 40.37 41.14
N PRO A 84 -53.93 41.56 41.51
CA PRO A 84 -52.90 41.70 42.54
C PRO A 84 -53.50 41.58 43.95
N THR A 85 -53.00 40.64 44.74
CA THR A 85 -53.20 40.60 46.20
C THR A 85 -52.11 41.41 46.92
N PRO A 86 -52.40 42.00 48.09
CA PRO A 86 -51.46 42.89 48.78
C PRO A 86 -50.22 42.14 49.28
N ILE A 87 -49.10 42.84 49.21
CA ILE A 87 -47.74 42.36 49.46
C ILE A 87 -47.55 42.17 50.96
N ALA A 88 -47.26 40.93 51.39
CA ALA A 88 -46.65 40.67 52.69
C ALA A 88 -45.12 40.71 52.54
N GLU A 89 -44.50 41.57 53.34
CA GLU A 89 -43.05 41.75 53.44
C GLU A 89 -42.34 40.52 54.01
N HIS A 90 -41.07 40.39 53.65
CA HIS A 90 -40.07 39.43 54.17
C HIS A 90 -40.17 37.96 53.72
N ALA A 91 -40.05 37.72 52.41
CA ALA A 91 -39.52 36.44 51.90
C ALA A 91 -38.02 36.59 51.56
N ILE A 92 -37.18 35.92 52.35
CA ILE A 92 -35.76 35.66 52.05
C ILE A 92 -35.66 35.15 50.60
N ARG A 93 -35.02 35.92 49.71
CA ARG A 93 -34.90 35.56 48.29
C ARG A 93 -34.12 34.24 48.19
N PRO A 94 -34.75 33.13 47.75
CA PRO A 94 -34.01 31.89 47.55
C PRO A 94 -33.02 32.13 46.41
N GLY A 95 -31.73 31.95 46.69
CA GLY A 95 -30.67 32.09 45.69
C GLY A 95 -31.07 31.36 44.42
N SER A 96 -31.16 32.09 43.31
CA SER A 96 -31.59 31.61 41.98
C SER A 96 -31.23 30.13 41.81
N SER A 97 -32.25 29.27 41.69
CA SER A 97 -32.08 27.82 41.61
C SER A 97 -30.95 27.43 40.65
N ARG A 98 -30.25 26.32 40.93
CA ARG A 98 -29.15 25.81 40.10
C ARG A 98 -29.51 25.79 38.59
N ALA A 99 -30.77 25.50 38.29
CA ALA A 99 -31.34 25.54 36.94
C ALA A 99 -31.38 26.95 36.31
N SER A 100 -31.68 28.00 37.08
CA SER A 100 -31.65 29.40 36.62
C SER A 100 -30.21 29.89 36.37
N ARG A 101 -29.27 29.55 37.27
CA ARG A 101 -27.83 29.84 37.07
C ARG A 101 -27.30 29.17 35.80
N GLU A 102 -27.69 27.93 35.55
CA GLU A 102 -27.29 27.21 34.35
C GLU A 102 -27.92 27.80 33.07
N LYS A 103 -29.19 28.22 33.12
CA LYS A 103 -29.83 28.94 32.00
C LYS A 103 -29.10 30.25 31.69
N ASN A 104 -28.73 31.02 32.71
CA ASN A 104 -27.97 32.26 32.53
C ASN A 104 -26.57 32.01 31.98
N ARG A 105 -25.86 30.98 32.47
CA ARG A 105 -24.56 30.56 31.91
C ARG A 105 -24.67 30.19 30.43
N LYS A 106 -25.70 29.43 30.04
CA LYS A 106 -25.96 29.07 28.64
C LYS A 106 -26.31 30.28 27.78
N LYS A 107 -27.03 31.28 28.32
CA LYS A 107 -27.29 32.55 27.62
C LYS A 107 -25.99 33.33 27.39
N MET A 108 -25.18 33.50 28.43
CA MET A 108 -23.91 34.23 28.34
C MET A 108 -22.94 33.55 27.38
N LYS A 109 -22.84 32.21 27.38
CA LYS A 109 -22.03 31.49 26.40
C LYS A 109 -22.47 31.75 24.96
N LYS A 110 -23.78 31.77 24.69
CA LYS A 110 -24.30 32.12 23.35
C LYS A 110 -23.98 33.55 22.96
N VAL A 111 -23.99 34.50 23.91
CA VAL A 111 -23.61 35.88 23.66
C VAL A 111 -22.13 35.97 23.29
N ILE A 112 -21.26 35.26 24.03
CA ILE A 112 -19.82 35.17 23.74
C ILE A 112 -19.59 34.57 22.35
N ASP A 113 -20.23 33.44 22.04
CA ASP A 113 -20.10 32.78 20.72
C ASP A 113 -20.56 33.71 19.58
N ASN A 114 -21.69 34.41 19.76
CA ASN A 114 -22.19 35.39 18.79
C ASN A 114 -21.24 36.59 18.62
N LEU A 115 -20.63 37.07 19.70
CA LEU A 115 -19.65 38.16 19.65
C LEU A 115 -18.36 37.70 18.96
N ALA A 116 -17.89 36.49 19.23
CA ALA A 116 -16.75 35.89 18.55
C ALA A 116 -16.98 35.76 17.03
N ASP A 117 -18.17 35.30 16.63
CA ASP A 117 -18.57 35.23 15.22
C ASP A 117 -18.63 36.60 14.54
N LYS A 118 -19.15 37.62 15.24
CA LYS A 118 -19.15 39.01 14.75
C LYS A 118 -17.72 39.53 14.58
N LEU A 119 -16.85 39.31 15.56
CA LEU A 119 -15.46 39.73 15.53
C LEU A 119 -14.71 39.07 14.36
N GLU A 120 -14.94 37.77 14.12
CA GLU A 120 -14.36 37.06 12.98
C GLU A 120 -14.88 37.58 11.63
N LYS A 121 -16.18 37.91 11.54
CA LYS A 121 -16.75 38.54 10.34
C LYS A 121 -16.13 39.92 10.08
N GLU A 122 -15.96 40.74 11.11
CA GLU A 122 -15.31 42.05 10.97
C GLU A 122 -13.82 41.92 10.62
N ARG A 123 -13.09 40.96 11.20
CA ARG A 123 -11.72 40.64 10.79
C ARG A 123 -11.65 40.27 9.30
N LYS A 124 -12.56 39.42 8.82
CA LYS A 124 -12.64 39.06 7.39
C LYS A 124 -12.96 40.27 6.52
N ARG A 125 -13.88 41.16 6.94
CA ARG A 125 -14.19 42.42 6.24
C ARG A 125 -12.98 43.33 6.16
N SER A 126 -12.30 43.57 7.28
CA SER A 126 -11.07 44.36 7.34
C SER A 126 -9.98 43.80 6.42
N GLN A 127 -9.72 42.48 6.45
CA GLN A 127 -8.77 41.84 5.53
C GLN A 127 -9.17 41.98 4.06
N LYS A 128 -10.47 41.86 3.74
CA LYS A 128 -11.00 42.06 2.39
C LYS A 128 -10.73 43.48 1.91
N TYR A 129 -11.03 44.48 2.74
CA TYR A 129 -10.78 45.89 2.40
C TYR A 129 -9.29 46.20 2.30
N LYS A 130 -8.45 45.70 3.22
CA LYS A 130 -6.98 45.80 3.14
C LYS A 130 -6.44 45.22 1.83
N LYS A 131 -6.90 44.02 1.43
CA LYS A 131 -6.52 43.39 0.14
C LYS A 131 -7.07 44.13 -1.09
N ARG A 132 -8.22 44.80 -0.98
CA ARG A 132 -8.77 45.64 -2.06
C ARG A 132 -7.96 46.92 -2.19
N TRP A 133 -7.68 47.59 -1.08
CA TRP A 133 -6.82 48.78 -1.02
C TRP A 133 -5.43 48.45 -1.58
N LEU A 134 -4.77 47.38 -1.12
CA LEU A 134 -3.49 46.90 -1.67
C LEU A 134 -3.52 46.59 -3.18
N ARG A 135 -4.68 46.26 -3.76
CA ARG A 135 -4.80 46.05 -5.22
C ARG A 135 -4.98 47.38 -5.97
N ALA A 136 -5.66 48.34 -5.36
CA ALA A 136 -5.87 49.67 -5.92
C ALA A 136 -4.62 50.55 -5.80
N THR A 137 -3.91 50.50 -4.66
CA THR A 137 -2.71 51.29 -4.38
C THR A 137 -1.41 50.55 -4.66
N GLY A 138 -1.41 49.22 -4.65
CA GLY A 138 -0.21 48.41 -4.79
C GLY A 138 0.34 48.37 -6.20
N THR A 139 1.10 49.40 -6.56
CA THR A 139 2.05 49.43 -7.66
C THR A 139 3.33 48.62 -7.35
N SER A 140 3.23 47.50 -6.62
CA SER A 140 4.43 46.68 -6.39
C SER A 140 4.90 46.11 -7.73
N GLU A 141 6.04 46.61 -8.21
CA GLU A 141 6.66 46.17 -9.46
C GLU A 141 7.14 44.73 -9.29
N THR A 142 6.25 43.77 -9.56
CA THR A 142 6.59 42.35 -9.52
C THR A 142 7.67 42.04 -10.55
N PRO A 143 8.56 41.05 -10.30
CA PRO A 143 9.54 40.61 -11.30
C PRO A 143 8.94 40.40 -12.70
N ARG A 144 7.76 39.76 -12.81
CA ARG A 144 7.05 39.58 -14.08
C ARG A 144 6.64 40.91 -14.73
N ARG A 145 6.14 41.88 -13.95
CA ARG A 145 5.75 43.20 -14.46
C ARG A 145 6.97 44.00 -14.91
N LYS A 146 8.06 43.99 -14.13
CA LYS A 146 9.36 44.57 -14.50
C LYS A 146 9.89 43.98 -15.80
N THR A 147 9.89 42.64 -15.94
CA THR A 147 10.33 41.98 -17.17
C THR A 147 9.47 42.37 -18.35
N LYS A 148 8.13 42.38 -18.22
CA LYS A 148 7.23 42.79 -19.31
C LYS A 148 7.39 44.27 -19.68
N LYS A 149 7.52 45.16 -18.69
CA LYS A 149 7.74 46.59 -18.92
C LYS A 149 9.06 46.80 -19.66
N PHE A 150 10.12 46.13 -19.22
CA PHE A 150 11.42 46.15 -19.88
C PHE A 150 11.33 45.63 -21.32
N LEU A 151 10.72 44.47 -21.55
CA LEU A 151 10.59 43.91 -22.91
C LEU A 151 9.77 44.78 -23.86
N ARG A 152 8.83 45.61 -23.35
CA ARG A 152 8.06 46.54 -24.16
C ARG A 152 8.87 47.76 -24.62
N SER A 153 9.88 48.16 -23.85
CA SER A 153 10.66 49.38 -24.11
C SER A 153 12.12 49.10 -24.51
N ALA A 154 12.56 47.86 -24.48
CA ALA A 154 13.97 47.50 -24.66
C ALA A 154 14.32 47.31 -26.13
N THR A 155 15.50 47.83 -26.51
CA THR A 155 16.14 47.50 -27.79
C THR A 155 16.83 46.13 -27.69
N GLY A 156 17.08 45.49 -28.83
CA GLY A 156 17.72 44.16 -28.88
C GLY A 156 19.03 44.09 -28.09
N HIS A 157 19.89 45.10 -28.23
CA HIS A 157 21.15 45.20 -27.49
C HIS A 157 20.96 45.27 -25.96
N GLN A 158 19.93 45.98 -25.48
CA GLN A 158 19.64 46.04 -24.04
C GLN A 158 19.19 44.67 -23.48
N VAL A 159 18.42 43.92 -24.27
CA VAL A 159 18.03 42.55 -23.91
C VAL A 159 19.25 41.65 -23.87
N GLN A 160 20.11 41.70 -24.89
CA GLN A 160 21.36 40.94 -24.96
C GLN A 160 22.27 41.23 -23.75
N ARG A 161 22.48 42.51 -23.40
CA ARG A 161 23.29 42.88 -22.21
C ARG A 161 22.71 42.32 -20.90
N LYS A 162 21.38 42.34 -20.72
CA LYS A 162 20.77 41.75 -19.50
C LYS A 162 20.85 40.22 -19.46
N LEU A 163 20.77 39.56 -20.61
CA LEU A 163 20.96 38.12 -20.70
C LEU A 163 22.43 37.74 -20.45
N LEU A 164 23.37 38.51 -20.98
CA LEU A 164 24.79 38.35 -20.70
C LEU A 164 25.06 38.49 -19.19
N LEU A 165 24.53 39.55 -18.57
CA LEU A 165 24.62 39.73 -17.11
C LEU A 165 24.05 38.54 -16.35
N HIS A 166 22.90 38.01 -16.78
CA HIS A 166 22.30 36.82 -16.17
C HIS A 166 23.24 35.61 -16.25
N ASN A 167 23.81 35.33 -17.42
CA ASN A 167 24.69 34.18 -17.63
C ASN A 167 25.99 34.32 -16.84
N VAL A 168 26.63 35.49 -16.86
CA VAL A 168 27.87 35.76 -16.11
C VAL A 168 27.64 35.57 -14.61
N LEU A 169 26.52 36.05 -14.07
CA LEU A 169 26.18 35.86 -12.66
C LEU A 169 25.97 34.38 -12.31
N LEU A 170 25.32 33.60 -13.19
CA LEU A 170 25.12 32.17 -12.98
C LEU A 170 26.46 31.41 -12.97
N GLU A 171 27.36 31.72 -13.90
CA GLU A 171 28.68 31.11 -13.96
C GLU A 171 29.53 31.45 -12.74
N GLN A 172 29.56 32.72 -12.34
CA GLN A 172 30.28 33.12 -11.12
C GLN A 172 29.74 32.42 -9.87
N LEU A 173 28.43 32.29 -9.73
CA LEU A 173 27.80 31.57 -8.62
C LEU A 173 28.15 30.09 -8.64
N LYS A 174 28.16 29.46 -9.82
CA LYS A 174 28.55 28.07 -10.01
C LYS A 174 30.01 27.86 -9.61
N SER A 175 30.92 28.71 -10.08
CA SER A 175 32.34 28.66 -9.73
C SER A 175 32.54 28.83 -8.22
N LYS A 176 31.90 29.82 -7.59
CA LYS A 176 31.98 30.02 -6.12
C LYS A 176 31.41 28.84 -5.34
N TYR A 177 30.34 28.20 -5.81
CA TYR A 177 29.79 27.01 -5.16
C TYR A 177 30.73 25.80 -5.25
N ILE A 178 31.32 25.56 -6.43
CA ILE A 178 32.25 24.46 -6.67
C ILE A 178 33.55 24.65 -5.86
N MET A 179 34.11 25.87 -5.87
CA MET A 179 35.31 26.20 -5.10
C MET A 179 35.09 26.22 -3.58
N SER A 180 33.84 26.26 -3.13
CA SER A 180 33.53 26.22 -1.70
C SER A 180 33.78 24.82 -1.14
N LYS A 181 34.74 24.69 -0.21
CA LYS A 181 35.00 23.42 0.50
C LYS A 181 34.00 23.18 1.64
N HIS A 182 33.52 24.25 2.30
CA HIS A 182 32.68 24.15 3.48
C HIS A 182 31.19 23.98 3.14
N GLU A 183 30.56 22.98 3.78
CA GLU A 183 29.14 22.67 3.62
C GLU A 183 28.22 23.81 4.12
N SER A 184 28.66 24.59 5.11
CA SER A 184 27.91 25.77 5.61
C SER A 184 27.68 26.82 4.52
N LYS A 185 28.73 27.17 3.77
CA LYS A 185 28.65 28.11 2.64
C LYS A 185 27.79 27.52 1.51
N LYS A 186 27.92 26.22 1.22
CA LYS A 186 27.04 25.52 0.25
C LYS A 186 25.57 25.59 0.64
N ARG A 187 25.25 25.48 1.93
CA ARG A 187 23.87 25.63 2.45
C ARG A 187 23.36 27.05 2.32
N GLU A 188 24.22 28.05 2.52
CA GLU A 188 23.86 29.45 2.32
C GLU A 188 23.50 29.72 0.84
N PHE A 189 24.31 29.23 -0.09
CA PHE A 189 23.98 29.25 -1.52
C PHE A 189 22.64 28.54 -1.81
N GLN A 190 22.38 27.37 -1.21
CA GLN A 190 21.10 26.68 -1.36
C GLN A 190 19.90 27.50 -0.85
N ARG A 191 20.05 28.27 0.24
CA ARG A 191 18.97 29.14 0.76
C ARG A 191 18.65 30.26 -0.21
N LEU A 192 19.66 30.88 -0.83
CA LEU A 192 19.46 31.89 -1.88
C LEU A 192 18.62 31.32 -3.05
N PHE A 193 18.88 30.06 -3.41
CA PHE A 193 18.22 29.40 -4.55
C PHE A 193 16.85 28.78 -4.23
N THR A 194 16.52 28.57 -2.95
CA THR A 194 15.23 27.98 -2.51
C THR A 194 14.23 29.02 -2.00
N GLY A 195 14.51 30.31 -2.21
CA GLY A 195 13.67 31.43 -1.79
C GLY A 195 12.23 31.37 -2.31
N SER A 196 11.32 32.02 -1.57
CA SER A 196 9.88 32.06 -1.84
C SER A 196 9.54 32.63 -3.23
N LEU A 197 10.36 33.53 -3.76
CA LEU A 197 10.19 34.13 -5.09
C LEU A 197 10.42 33.13 -6.23
N ILE A 198 11.52 32.36 -6.19
CA ILE A 198 11.82 31.35 -7.22
C ILE A 198 10.73 30.26 -7.23
N LYS A 199 10.24 29.88 -6.04
CA LYS A 199 9.10 28.96 -5.89
C LYS A 199 7.81 29.56 -6.49
N LYS A 200 7.48 30.82 -6.18
CA LYS A 200 6.29 31.51 -6.71
C LYS A 200 6.25 31.55 -8.25
N TYR A 201 7.40 31.76 -8.90
CA TYR A 201 7.49 31.80 -10.37
C TYR A 201 7.82 30.46 -11.03
N LYS A 202 7.91 29.36 -10.25
CA LYS A 202 8.20 28.00 -10.74
C LYS A 202 9.52 27.88 -11.53
N LEU A 203 10.52 28.71 -11.19
CA LEU A 203 11.81 28.74 -11.89
C LEU A 203 12.86 27.82 -11.27
N LYS A 204 12.53 27.11 -10.19
CA LYS A 204 13.46 26.21 -9.45
C LYS A 204 14.14 25.20 -10.38
N ARG A 205 13.37 24.49 -11.22
CA ARG A 205 13.91 23.47 -12.13
C ARG A 205 14.84 24.08 -13.17
N LYS A 206 14.36 25.09 -13.91
CA LYS A 206 15.18 25.81 -14.91
C LYS A 206 16.48 26.33 -14.31
N PHE A 207 16.41 26.89 -13.11
CA PHE A 207 17.59 27.36 -12.39
C PHE A 207 18.55 26.22 -12.01
N CYS A 208 18.04 25.10 -11.47
CA CYS A 208 18.85 23.92 -11.15
C CYS A 208 19.51 23.32 -12.38
N ASP A 209 18.84 23.37 -13.53
CA ASP A 209 19.37 22.89 -14.81
C ASP A 209 20.50 23.80 -15.31
N MET A 210 20.31 25.13 -15.25
CA MET A 210 21.33 26.10 -15.67
C MET A 210 22.58 26.10 -14.76
N VAL A 211 22.39 25.95 -13.45
CA VAL A 211 23.52 25.93 -12.49
C VAL A 211 24.17 24.54 -12.41
N GLY A 212 23.44 23.48 -12.76
CA GLY A 212 23.98 22.12 -12.90
C GLY A 212 24.38 21.45 -11.58
N LEU A 213 23.87 21.91 -10.42
CA LEU A 213 24.29 21.40 -9.11
C LEU A 213 23.50 20.15 -8.69
N PRO A 214 24.16 18.98 -8.47
CA PRO A 214 23.50 17.72 -8.14
C PRO A 214 22.69 17.76 -6.84
N HIS A 215 23.17 18.50 -5.85
CA HIS A 215 22.54 18.56 -4.52
C HIS A 215 21.25 19.38 -4.50
N LEU A 216 21.08 20.33 -5.43
CA LEU A 216 19.84 21.07 -5.62
C LEU A 216 18.78 20.24 -6.36
N LYS A 217 19.19 19.42 -7.33
CA LYS A 217 18.28 18.54 -8.11
C LYS A 217 17.51 17.55 -7.22
N ARG A 218 18.18 17.00 -6.19
CA ARG A 218 17.52 16.10 -5.20
C ARG A 218 16.39 16.76 -4.42
N THR A 219 16.40 18.08 -4.23
CA THR A 219 15.34 18.80 -3.51
C THR A 219 14.21 19.30 -4.42
N CYS A 220 14.38 19.30 -5.74
CA CYS A 220 13.35 19.78 -6.68
C CYS A 220 12.40 18.69 -7.19
N GLU A 221 12.79 17.41 -7.10
CA GLU A 221 11.94 16.28 -7.50
C GLU A 221 10.91 15.86 -6.43
N ASP A 222 11.00 16.40 -5.21
CA ASP A 222 10.32 15.83 -4.03
C ASP A 222 9.18 16.69 -3.43
N ASP A 223 8.82 17.83 -4.05
CA ASP A 223 7.73 18.69 -3.53
C ASP A 223 6.32 18.20 -3.97
N THR A 224 6.21 17.36 -5.01
CA THR A 224 4.92 16.83 -5.53
C THR A 224 4.63 15.39 -5.13
N ARG A 225 5.67 14.62 -4.77
CA ARG A 225 5.49 13.35 -4.08
C ARG A 225 5.26 13.70 -2.62
N LYS A 226 4.00 13.65 -2.15
CA LYS A 226 3.75 13.45 -0.71
C LYS A 226 4.75 12.37 -0.27
N PRO A 227 5.57 12.58 0.77
CA PRO A 227 6.50 11.56 1.21
C PRO A 227 5.66 10.34 1.53
N MET A 228 5.64 9.37 0.61
CA MET A 228 4.93 8.13 0.81
C MET A 228 5.73 7.43 1.87
N ASN A 229 5.35 7.70 3.13
CA ASN A 229 5.88 7.22 4.39
C ASN A 229 6.98 6.17 4.18
N ARG A 230 8.20 6.61 3.82
CA ARG A 230 9.25 5.72 3.29
C ARG A 230 9.67 4.72 4.37
N LYS A 231 9.56 5.15 5.63
CA LYS A 231 9.64 4.31 6.84
C LYS A 231 8.60 3.18 6.85
N LYS A 232 7.33 3.46 6.50
CA LYS A 232 6.23 2.48 6.48
C LYS A 232 6.33 1.48 5.33
N TYR A 233 6.84 1.90 4.16
CA TYR A 233 7.08 0.98 3.04
C TYR A 233 8.27 0.05 3.33
N ASN A 234 9.38 0.62 3.85
CA ASN A 234 10.53 -0.16 4.26
C ASN A 234 10.18 -1.16 5.38
N CYS A 235 9.39 -0.77 6.38
CA CYS A 235 9.00 -1.70 7.44
C CYS A 235 8.10 -2.84 6.93
N LYS A 236 7.18 -2.57 5.99
CA LYS A 236 6.38 -3.64 5.34
C LYS A 236 7.26 -4.60 4.56
N LYS A 237 8.24 -4.08 3.81
CA LYS A 237 9.19 -4.91 3.06
C LYS A 237 10.01 -5.80 4.01
N VAL A 238 10.53 -5.24 5.10
CA VAL A 238 11.28 -5.99 6.12
C VAL A 238 10.43 -7.11 6.74
N ARG A 239 9.18 -6.83 7.13
CA ARG A 239 8.27 -7.84 7.71
C ARG A 239 7.96 -8.99 6.75
N VAL A 240 7.87 -8.71 5.45
CA VAL A 240 7.65 -9.77 4.44
C VAL A 240 8.91 -10.65 4.31
N VAL A 241 10.10 -10.04 4.27
CA VAL A 241 11.38 -10.76 4.21
C VAL A 241 11.54 -11.67 5.43
N GLU A 242 11.29 -11.15 6.64
CA GLU A 242 11.39 -11.91 7.89
C GLU A 242 10.45 -13.12 7.91
N LYS A 243 9.20 -12.97 7.47
CA LYS A 243 8.24 -14.07 7.38
C LYS A 243 8.68 -15.14 6.39
N VAL A 244 9.17 -14.75 5.21
CA VAL A 244 9.69 -15.69 4.21
C VAL A 244 10.92 -16.42 4.76
N HIS A 245 11.84 -15.71 5.42
CA HIS A 245 13.01 -16.32 6.06
C HIS A 245 12.60 -17.31 7.15
N GLN A 246 11.69 -16.94 8.04
CA GLN A 246 11.17 -17.81 9.10
C GLN A 246 10.55 -19.09 8.53
N PHE A 247 9.78 -18.98 7.45
CA PHE A 247 9.20 -20.14 6.77
C PHE A 247 10.28 -21.08 6.21
N TYR A 248 11.29 -20.55 5.52
CA TYR A 248 12.40 -21.38 5.01
C TYR A 248 13.23 -22.02 6.12
N LEU A 249 13.35 -21.37 7.28
CA LEU A 249 14.16 -21.86 8.41
C LEU A 249 13.47 -22.95 9.24
N ARG A 250 12.18 -23.25 8.98
CA ARG A 250 11.51 -24.38 9.63
C ARG A 250 12.12 -25.69 9.17
N ASP A 251 12.23 -26.64 10.09
CA ASP A 251 12.89 -27.93 9.83
C ASP A 251 12.12 -28.79 8.81
N ASP A 252 10.79 -28.61 8.70
CA ASP A 252 9.95 -29.24 7.67
C ASP A 252 10.30 -28.79 6.24
N ASN A 253 10.77 -27.55 6.09
CA ASN A 253 11.04 -26.92 4.80
C ASN A 253 12.53 -26.94 4.42
N SER A 254 13.41 -26.95 5.42
CA SER A 254 14.85 -27.12 5.20
C SER A 254 15.52 -27.86 6.34
N ARG A 255 16.48 -28.74 6.00
CA ARG A 255 17.33 -29.45 6.95
C ARG A 255 18.70 -28.79 7.08
N MET A 256 19.23 -28.69 8.30
CA MET A 256 20.64 -28.29 8.50
C MET A 256 21.57 -29.41 8.08
N THR A 257 22.77 -29.04 7.63
CA THR A 257 23.83 -30.03 7.40
C THR A 257 24.55 -30.37 8.70
N ALA A 258 25.09 -31.58 8.79
CA ALA A 258 25.81 -32.03 10.00
C ALA A 258 27.23 -31.42 10.09
N GLY A 259 27.86 -31.12 8.96
CA GLY A 259 29.24 -30.65 8.92
C GLY A 259 29.41 -29.18 9.31
N LYS A 260 30.21 -28.89 10.35
CA LYS A 260 30.60 -27.51 10.75
C LYS A 260 31.34 -26.75 9.64
N LYS A 261 32.02 -27.46 8.73
CA LYS A 261 32.76 -26.87 7.59
C LYS A 261 31.85 -26.52 6.41
N GLU A 262 30.64 -27.04 6.36
CA GLU A 262 29.68 -26.80 5.28
C GLU A 262 28.99 -25.45 5.45
N THR A 263 29.74 -24.39 5.14
CA THR A 263 29.28 -23.00 5.28
C THR A 263 29.22 -22.32 3.93
N LYS A 264 28.31 -21.35 3.82
CA LYS A 264 28.23 -20.44 2.69
C LYS A 264 28.52 -19.03 3.17
N THR A 265 29.34 -18.32 2.41
CA THR A 265 29.73 -16.94 2.74
C THR A 265 29.10 -15.99 1.72
N PHE A 266 28.41 -14.96 2.19
CA PHE A 266 27.89 -13.89 1.34
C PHE A 266 27.98 -12.56 2.08
N ARG A 267 28.53 -11.53 1.43
CA ARG A 267 28.72 -10.18 2.01
C ARG A 267 29.36 -10.20 3.40
N LYS A 268 30.45 -10.95 3.55
CA LYS A 268 31.20 -11.14 4.81
C LYS A 268 30.43 -11.84 5.94
N MET A 269 29.23 -12.37 5.69
CA MET A 269 28.51 -13.22 6.64
C MET A 269 28.70 -14.69 6.28
N LYS A 270 29.23 -15.48 7.23
CA LYS A 270 29.34 -16.95 7.12
C LYS A 270 28.16 -17.60 7.85
N LYS A 271 27.43 -18.49 7.18
CA LYS A 271 26.32 -19.27 7.76
C LYS A 271 26.42 -20.72 7.30
N GLN A 272 26.01 -21.65 8.16
CA GLN A 272 25.95 -23.08 7.82
C GLN A 272 24.91 -23.35 6.73
N ARG A 273 25.22 -24.25 5.79
CA ARG A 273 24.31 -24.63 4.71
C ARG A 273 23.05 -25.29 5.29
N ARG A 274 21.90 -25.00 4.69
CA ARG A 274 20.65 -25.74 4.88
C ARG A 274 20.15 -26.23 3.54
N PHE A 275 19.73 -27.49 3.46
CA PHE A 275 19.15 -28.07 2.26
C PHE A 275 17.64 -27.97 2.29
N LEU A 276 17.04 -27.54 1.19
CA LEU A 276 15.59 -27.61 1.01
C LEU A 276 15.13 -29.07 0.98
N THR A 277 14.01 -29.34 1.64
CA THR A 277 13.37 -30.67 1.64
C THR A 277 12.60 -30.92 0.35
N ASP A 278 12.07 -29.85 -0.26
CA ASP A 278 11.17 -29.91 -1.42
C ASP A 278 11.55 -28.85 -2.47
N SER A 279 10.91 -28.89 -3.63
CA SER A 279 11.06 -27.89 -4.68
C SER A 279 10.56 -26.52 -4.20
N ILE A 280 11.18 -25.44 -4.71
CA ILE A 280 10.78 -24.07 -4.33
C ILE A 280 9.32 -23.79 -4.70
N ARG A 281 8.82 -24.42 -5.77
CA ARG A 281 7.43 -24.31 -6.22
C ARG A 281 6.46 -24.89 -5.19
N ASN A 282 6.71 -26.11 -4.72
CA ASN A 282 5.86 -26.76 -3.72
C ASN A 282 5.91 -26.01 -2.37
N LEU A 283 7.10 -25.51 -2.00
CA LEU A 283 7.26 -24.67 -0.81
C LEU A 283 6.50 -23.34 -0.92
N HIS A 284 6.39 -22.77 -2.12
CA HIS A 284 5.60 -21.55 -2.36
C HIS A 284 4.11 -21.82 -2.21
N GLU A 285 3.61 -22.96 -2.71
CA GLU A 285 2.22 -23.38 -2.51
C GLU A 285 1.90 -23.58 -1.03
N LYS A 286 2.77 -24.28 -0.29
CA LYS A 286 2.68 -24.42 1.18
C LYS A 286 2.69 -23.06 1.88
N TYR A 287 3.55 -22.13 1.44
CA TYR A 287 3.62 -20.77 1.98
C TYR A 287 2.31 -20.00 1.78
N LEU A 288 1.68 -20.12 0.60
CA LEU A 288 0.44 -19.40 0.28
C LEU A 288 -0.77 -19.86 1.12
N ILE A 289 -0.74 -21.08 1.66
CA ILE A 289 -1.77 -21.59 2.58
C ILE A 289 -1.66 -20.90 3.94
N GLU A 290 -0.45 -20.71 4.45
CA GLU A 290 -0.22 -20.18 5.81
C GLU A 290 -0.06 -18.66 5.88
N HIS A 291 0.32 -18.03 4.76
CA HIS A 291 0.80 -16.65 4.74
C HIS A 291 0.15 -15.82 3.63
N PRO A 292 0.27 -14.48 3.69
CA PRO A 292 -0.35 -13.60 2.69
C PRO A 292 0.18 -13.89 1.28
N LYS A 293 -0.66 -13.65 0.27
CA LYS A 293 -0.31 -13.89 -1.13
C LYS A 293 0.95 -13.09 -1.55
N ILE A 294 1.96 -13.80 -2.03
CA ILE A 294 3.21 -13.29 -2.60
C ILE A 294 3.44 -13.99 -3.95
N SER A 295 4.04 -13.30 -4.94
CA SER A 295 4.38 -13.93 -6.22
C SER A 295 5.51 -14.95 -6.07
N TYR A 296 5.48 -16.01 -6.87
CA TYR A 296 6.52 -17.04 -6.89
C TYR A 296 7.93 -16.44 -7.07
N SER A 297 8.07 -15.50 -8.02
CA SER A 297 9.33 -14.81 -8.30
C SER A 297 9.89 -14.07 -7.09
N LEU A 298 9.04 -13.35 -6.36
CA LEU A 298 9.45 -12.63 -5.16
C LEU A 298 9.80 -13.59 -4.03
N PHE A 299 9.03 -14.66 -3.85
CA PHE A 299 9.30 -15.69 -2.85
C PHE A 299 10.66 -16.38 -3.07
N ALA A 300 10.99 -16.73 -4.32
CA ALA A 300 12.28 -17.33 -4.67
C ALA A 300 13.46 -16.36 -4.48
N GLN A 301 13.29 -15.07 -4.80
CA GLN A 301 14.31 -14.04 -4.60
C GLN A 301 14.58 -13.74 -3.11
N LEU A 302 13.56 -13.88 -2.26
CA LEU A 302 13.65 -13.65 -0.83
C LEU A 302 14.20 -14.85 -0.04
N ARG A 303 14.62 -15.93 -0.72
CA ARG A 303 15.25 -17.08 -0.08
C ARG A 303 16.61 -16.69 0.55
N PRO A 304 16.86 -17.05 1.82
CA PRO A 304 18.17 -16.81 2.46
C PRO A 304 19.30 -17.48 1.66
N PHE A 305 20.44 -16.80 1.51
CA PHE A 305 21.51 -17.28 0.63
C PHE A 305 22.12 -18.63 1.06
N TRP A 306 22.05 -18.98 2.35
CA TRP A 306 22.56 -20.23 2.93
C TRP A 306 21.58 -21.40 2.84
N VAL A 307 20.34 -21.17 2.38
CA VAL A 307 19.35 -22.21 2.08
C VAL A 307 19.48 -22.57 0.59
N VAL A 308 19.86 -23.81 0.29
CA VAL A 308 20.24 -24.27 -1.05
C VAL A 308 19.51 -25.57 -1.39
N GLN A 309 19.29 -25.84 -2.68
CA GLN A 309 18.84 -27.17 -3.11
C GLN A 309 20.02 -28.15 -3.02
N ALA A 310 19.76 -29.37 -2.58
CA ALA A 310 20.79 -30.42 -2.57
C ALA A 310 21.18 -30.77 -4.01
N THR A 311 22.47 -30.78 -4.30
CA THR A 311 22.99 -31.26 -5.59
C THR A 311 23.31 -32.75 -5.49
N GLU A 312 23.54 -33.40 -6.63
CA GLU A 312 23.92 -34.82 -6.70
C GLU A 312 25.21 -35.09 -5.92
N GLN A 313 26.15 -34.15 -5.91
CA GLN A 313 27.41 -34.22 -5.16
C GLN A 313 27.21 -34.27 -3.64
N ASP A 314 26.08 -33.76 -3.15
CA ASP A 314 25.75 -33.80 -1.73
C ASP A 314 25.14 -35.17 -1.32
N ARG A 315 24.90 -36.09 -2.28
CA ARG A 315 24.45 -37.47 -2.03
C ARG A 315 25.66 -38.40 -1.94
N GLN A 316 25.78 -39.16 -0.86
CA GLN A 316 26.82 -40.20 -0.74
C GLN A 316 26.45 -41.52 -1.44
N THR A 317 25.28 -41.58 -2.09
CA THR A 317 24.80 -42.75 -2.84
C THR A 317 24.30 -42.32 -4.22
N CYS A 318 24.74 -43.00 -5.29
CA CYS A 318 24.12 -42.88 -6.60
C CYS A 318 23.09 -44.00 -6.79
N LEU A 319 21.85 -43.64 -7.12
CA LEU A 319 20.77 -44.55 -7.53
C LEU A 319 20.50 -44.42 -9.03
N CYS A 320 21.58 -44.29 -9.80
CA CYS A 320 21.52 -44.05 -11.22
C CYS A 320 21.58 -45.38 -11.99
N ARG A 321 20.75 -45.51 -13.02
CA ARG A 321 20.70 -46.70 -13.89
C ARG A 321 22.08 -47.07 -14.47
N THR A 322 22.94 -46.08 -14.69
CA THR A 322 24.30 -46.28 -15.18
C THR A 322 25.19 -47.01 -14.18
N HIS A 323 25.21 -46.59 -12.91
CA HIS A 323 25.98 -47.31 -11.88
C HIS A 323 25.39 -48.69 -11.58
N GLU A 324 24.06 -48.84 -11.61
CA GLU A 324 23.41 -50.15 -11.45
C GLU A 324 23.78 -51.10 -12.61
N ASN A 325 23.64 -50.65 -13.86
CA ASN A 325 24.04 -51.43 -15.05
C ASN A 325 25.53 -51.79 -15.01
N PHE A 326 26.40 -50.85 -14.63
CA PHE A 326 27.83 -51.10 -14.51
C PHE A 326 28.14 -52.15 -13.44
N GLN A 327 27.45 -52.09 -12.29
CA GLN A 327 27.59 -53.09 -11.24
C GLN A 327 27.14 -54.48 -11.70
N PHE A 328 26.09 -54.58 -12.53
CA PHE A 328 25.68 -55.86 -13.14
C PHE A 328 26.73 -56.40 -14.12
N ILE A 329 27.34 -55.53 -14.92
CA ILE A 329 28.43 -55.90 -15.84
C ILE A 329 29.63 -56.45 -15.05
N LEU A 330 30.06 -55.75 -14.00
CA LEU A 330 31.15 -56.21 -13.14
C LEU A 330 30.84 -57.55 -12.48
N LYS A 331 29.62 -57.74 -11.97
CA LYS A 331 29.19 -59.02 -11.40
C LYS A 331 29.25 -60.16 -12.44
N LYS A 332 28.85 -59.88 -13.69
CA LYS A 332 28.90 -60.87 -14.76
C LYS A 332 30.34 -61.20 -15.16
N LEU A 333 31.20 -60.21 -15.32
CA LEU A 333 32.62 -60.41 -15.64
C LEU A 333 33.35 -61.18 -14.53
N HIS A 334 33.01 -60.93 -13.26
CA HIS A 334 33.53 -61.69 -12.13
C HIS A 334 33.04 -63.14 -12.15
N SER A 335 31.77 -63.39 -12.50
CA SER A 335 31.25 -64.75 -12.64
C SER A 335 31.93 -65.54 -13.76
N LEU A 336 32.36 -64.84 -14.81
CA LEU A 336 33.14 -65.38 -15.93
C LEU A 336 34.65 -65.46 -15.61
N LYS A 337 35.06 -65.10 -14.38
CA LYS A 337 36.45 -65.04 -13.90
C LYS A 337 37.38 -64.14 -14.72
N ALA A 338 36.84 -63.22 -15.50
CA ALA A 338 37.61 -62.25 -16.28
C ALA A 338 38.21 -61.14 -15.41
N ILE A 339 37.60 -60.85 -14.26
CA ILE A 339 38.08 -59.90 -13.26
C ILE A 339 38.10 -60.54 -11.87
N LYS A 340 39.03 -60.10 -11.02
CA LYS A 340 39.27 -60.67 -9.68
C LYS A 340 38.22 -60.25 -8.64
N SER A 341 37.57 -59.11 -8.83
CA SER A 341 36.60 -58.56 -7.87
C SER A 341 35.37 -58.00 -8.57
N ALA A 342 34.22 -58.10 -7.92
CA ALA A 342 32.94 -57.55 -8.41
C ALA A 342 32.67 -56.12 -7.91
N SER A 343 33.55 -55.55 -7.08
CA SER A 343 33.40 -54.20 -6.53
C SER A 343 33.93 -53.16 -7.50
N CYS A 344 33.10 -52.14 -7.79
CA CYS A 344 33.44 -51.05 -8.69
C CYS A 344 34.70 -50.30 -8.21
N GLU A 345 34.82 -50.06 -6.90
CA GLU A 345 35.96 -49.33 -6.34
C GLU A 345 37.29 -50.06 -6.48
N THR A 346 37.30 -51.39 -6.33
CA THR A 346 38.53 -52.19 -6.42
C THR A 346 38.98 -52.33 -7.87
N VAL A 347 38.03 -52.56 -8.78
CA VAL A 347 38.31 -52.66 -10.22
C VAL A 347 38.84 -51.34 -10.78
N VAL A 348 38.26 -50.19 -10.37
CA VAL A 348 38.74 -48.87 -10.81
C VAL A 348 40.15 -48.58 -10.26
N LYS A 349 40.45 -48.97 -9.02
CA LYS A 349 41.80 -48.82 -8.44
C LYS A 349 42.84 -49.71 -9.13
N GLU A 350 42.47 -50.92 -9.56
CA GLU A 350 43.36 -51.82 -10.29
C GLU A 350 43.55 -51.39 -11.76
N ALA A 351 42.51 -50.82 -12.39
CA ALA A 351 42.53 -50.47 -13.80
C ALA A 351 43.09 -49.06 -14.11
N ALA A 352 43.01 -48.11 -13.18
CA ALA A 352 43.45 -46.73 -13.42
C ALA A 352 44.92 -46.52 -12.99
N CYS A 353 45.83 -46.36 -13.95
CA CYS A 353 47.13 -45.75 -13.69
C CYS A 353 46.94 -44.23 -13.51
N ASP A 354 47.42 -43.68 -12.39
CA ASP A 354 47.29 -42.30 -11.90
C ASP A 354 45.96 -41.89 -11.24
N ILE A 355 45.96 -41.95 -9.90
CA ILE A 355 44.90 -41.50 -8.98
C ILE A 355 44.93 -39.95 -8.81
N ALA A 356 45.62 -39.23 -9.69
CA ALA A 356 45.60 -37.76 -9.72
C ALA A 356 44.34 -37.20 -10.41
N TRP A 357 43.65 -38.02 -11.21
CA TRP A 357 42.34 -37.68 -11.74
C TRP A 357 41.27 -38.06 -10.72
N ARG A 358 40.46 -37.09 -10.32
CA ARG A 358 39.27 -37.28 -9.48
C ARG A 358 38.26 -38.18 -10.20
N VAL A 359 38.53 -39.48 -10.28
CA VAL A 359 37.51 -40.52 -10.51
C VAL A 359 36.83 -40.72 -9.18
N THR A 360 36.04 -39.73 -8.83
CA THR A 360 35.10 -39.82 -7.74
C THR A 360 34.00 -40.79 -8.16
N VAL A 361 34.04 -41.99 -7.58
CA VAL A 361 33.10 -43.11 -7.79
C VAL A 361 31.62 -42.75 -7.50
N ASN A 362 31.33 -41.50 -7.12
CA ASN A 362 30.00 -40.98 -6.82
C ASN A 362 29.45 -39.96 -7.84
N TYR A 363 30.10 -39.76 -9.00
CA TYR A 363 29.72 -38.71 -9.95
C TYR A 363 29.12 -39.31 -11.21
N CYS A 364 27.79 -39.31 -11.31
CA CYS A 364 27.05 -39.80 -12.47
C CYS A 364 27.28 -38.96 -13.75
N ASN A 365 27.82 -37.75 -13.63
CA ASN A 365 28.10 -36.85 -14.75
C ASN A 365 29.53 -36.97 -15.30
N ALA A 366 30.33 -37.92 -14.80
CA ALA A 366 31.72 -38.14 -15.24
C ALA A 366 31.94 -39.52 -15.86
N VAL A 367 30.87 -40.26 -16.19
CA VAL A 367 30.96 -41.34 -17.18
C VAL A 367 30.68 -40.74 -18.55
N ASP A 368 31.45 -39.70 -18.90
CA ASP A 368 31.66 -39.39 -20.32
C ASP A 368 32.42 -40.58 -20.91
N MET A 369 32.06 -40.98 -22.13
CA MET A 369 32.66 -42.07 -22.91
C MET A 369 34.20 -42.05 -23.02
N ASN A 370 34.89 -41.03 -22.50
CA ASN A 370 36.34 -40.89 -22.52
C ASN A 370 37.10 -41.75 -21.49
N THR A 371 36.47 -42.27 -20.43
CA THR A 371 37.15 -43.26 -19.55
C THR A 371 37.31 -44.64 -20.20
N TRP A 372 36.60 -44.90 -21.31
CA TRP A 372 36.76 -46.12 -22.11
C TRP A 372 37.90 -46.02 -23.12
N TYR A 373 38.37 -44.81 -23.45
CA TYR A 373 39.43 -44.62 -24.44
C TYR A 373 40.83 -44.98 -23.90
N THR A 374 41.03 -45.03 -22.59
CA THR A 374 42.32 -45.38 -21.98
C THR A 374 42.55 -46.90 -21.83
N PHE A 375 41.58 -47.74 -22.20
CA PHE A 375 41.79 -49.20 -22.30
C PHE A 375 42.54 -49.62 -23.57
N LYS A 376 42.77 -48.70 -24.52
CA LYS A 376 43.51 -48.97 -25.77
C LYS A 376 45.05 -48.84 -25.65
N GLY A 377 45.59 -48.72 -24.43
CA GLY A 377 47.01 -48.41 -24.20
C GLY A 377 47.92 -49.57 -23.75
N ARG A 378 47.43 -50.81 -23.69
CA ARG A 378 48.30 -51.99 -23.49
C ARG A 378 47.97 -53.04 -24.54
N GLU A 379 48.92 -53.23 -25.45
CA GLU A 379 48.92 -54.35 -26.38
C GLU A 379 48.80 -55.68 -25.63
N ASN A 380 48.05 -56.62 -26.22
CA ASN A 380 47.81 -58.00 -25.80
C ASN A 380 46.80 -58.26 -24.67
N TRP A 381 45.55 -57.84 -24.84
CA TRP A 381 44.40 -58.66 -24.42
C TRP A 381 43.39 -58.74 -25.59
N LEU A 382 43.11 -59.98 -26.00
CA LEU A 382 42.30 -60.43 -27.13
C LEU A 382 41.27 -59.44 -27.68
N LYS A 383 41.32 -59.24 -29.01
CA LYS A 383 40.18 -58.84 -29.85
C LYS A 383 39.01 -59.78 -29.55
N MET A 384 38.13 -59.39 -28.64
CA MET A 384 36.74 -59.83 -28.67
C MET A 384 35.94 -58.64 -29.18
N ASP A 385 35.39 -58.80 -30.38
CA ASP A 385 34.51 -57.82 -31.00
C ASP A 385 33.29 -57.62 -30.12
N PHE A 386 33.30 -56.53 -29.36
CA PHE A 386 32.26 -56.15 -28.41
C PHE A 386 30.90 -55.90 -29.08
N GLU A 387 30.86 -55.73 -30.41
CA GLU A 387 29.62 -55.66 -31.20
C GLU A 387 28.87 -56.99 -31.22
N SER A 388 29.56 -58.13 -31.11
CA SER A 388 28.94 -59.46 -31.10
C SER A 388 28.25 -59.82 -29.77
N LEU A 389 28.49 -59.06 -28.69
CA LEU A 389 27.85 -59.29 -27.39
C LEU A 389 26.50 -58.58 -27.24
N PHE A 390 26.10 -57.77 -28.23
CA PHE A 390 24.88 -56.96 -28.22
C PHE A 390 23.80 -57.43 -29.21
N ASP A 391 23.86 -58.68 -29.70
CA ASP A 391 22.78 -59.27 -30.49
C ASP A 391 21.58 -59.69 -29.59
N ALA A 392 20.66 -58.73 -29.44
CA ALA A 392 19.22 -58.82 -29.15
C ALA A 392 18.73 -59.24 -27.73
N PRO A 393 17.53 -58.79 -27.26
CA PRO A 393 16.42 -58.18 -28.01
C PRO A 393 16.10 -56.73 -27.62
N LYS A 394 15.38 -56.06 -28.53
CA LYS A 394 14.72 -54.75 -28.41
C LYS A 394 14.46 -54.35 -26.97
N MET A 395 15.09 -53.26 -26.54
CA MET A 395 14.75 -52.58 -25.30
C MET A 395 13.23 -52.39 -25.23
N ILE A 396 12.64 -52.83 -24.13
CA ILE A 396 11.25 -52.55 -23.79
C ILE A 396 11.12 -51.02 -23.71
N LEU A 397 10.52 -50.44 -24.74
CA LEU A 397 9.98 -49.08 -24.69
C LEU A 397 8.77 -49.12 -23.75
N MET A 398 8.99 -48.78 -22.48
CA MET A 398 7.90 -48.30 -21.64
C MET A 398 7.51 -46.90 -22.15
N PRO A 399 6.22 -46.62 -22.38
CA PRO A 399 5.78 -45.30 -22.82
C PRO A 399 6.14 -44.26 -21.75
N GLY A 400 6.94 -43.26 -22.16
CA GLY A 400 7.26 -42.11 -21.32
C GLY A 400 6.02 -41.24 -21.04
N PRO A 401 6.04 -40.42 -19.98
CA PRO A 401 4.90 -39.58 -19.63
C PRO A 401 4.64 -38.57 -20.75
N HIS A 402 3.43 -38.63 -21.32
CA HIS A 402 2.91 -37.63 -22.25
C HIS A 402 3.07 -36.24 -21.65
N LYS A 403 3.85 -35.38 -22.31
CA LYS A 403 3.78 -33.94 -22.11
C LYS A 403 2.55 -33.43 -22.85
N GLU A 404 1.41 -33.40 -22.17
CA GLU A 404 0.28 -32.59 -22.61
C GLU A 404 0.67 -31.11 -22.52
N TYR A 405 0.91 -30.52 -23.68
CA TYR A 405 0.83 -29.07 -23.86
C TYR A 405 -0.65 -28.69 -23.84
N HIS A 406 -1.14 -28.23 -22.70
CA HIS A 406 -2.40 -27.48 -22.66
C HIS A 406 -2.12 -25.99 -22.87
N ARG A 407 -2.83 -25.46 -23.87
CA ARG A 407 -3.07 -24.03 -24.11
C ARG A 407 -3.82 -23.39 -22.94
#